data_AF-A0A8T4CS14-F1
#
_entry.id   AF-A0A8T4CS14-F1
#
_cell.length_a   1.000
_cell.length_b   1.000
_cell.length_c   1.000
_cell.angle_alpha   90.00
_cell.angle_beta   90.00
_cell.angle_gamma   90.00
#
_symmetry.space_group_name_H-M   'P 1'
#
loop_
_entity.id
_entity.type
_entity.pdbx_description
1 polymer ?
#
loop_
_entity_poly.entity_id
_entity_poly.type
_entity_poly.pdbx_seq_one_letter_code
_entity_poly.pdbx_strand_id
1 'polypeptide(L)'
;MKNKPKKIPTVINKKTGESRVAQPAPIQERAFIEQLESVQDPAMNAAEVLPVADAVVTSSVNVTADAKSEPASKKKNQKKSDVDADKETKKEPAPENVTEYLQAFYTKRLKSLPEPIFNKIKFSAQIQPELRSDLFDLAADNDPTLELSKKLLLLSLDDRGYPSLAETLRSFARDVVLRHHCMRSAEPSHVFPRKDYTETFTLSDLWKSFKHIIPTPPSDSSNAEDAEAPTDVAEGKKKVGLKEMQEARINAFYCSLIWRFSWEVTSFSRLMAELKNSHLEFALDGRELEHEAITFLVSTKESNKLASLVHWFSKQENALIHAQQNLQQDVVRAHTERDQARAECEQAQQQNALLQAEIEALRLKLKSTVEASHVTGVHLKDDLEKNRGRTYQVLEHEVGVLNDCVTALQRNPPKIQVVQMYLPDVIDHLNDELKKLKD
;
A
#
# COMPACT_ATOMS: atom_id res chain seq x y z
N MET A 1 -22.56 17.22 37.75
CA MET A 1 -21.25 17.56 37.16
C MET A 1 -21.48 18.41 35.92
N LYS A 2 -20.95 19.65 35.89
CA LYS A 2 -21.17 20.60 34.76
C LYS A 2 -20.07 20.40 33.71
N ASN A 3 -20.43 19.94 32.51
CA ASN A 3 -19.52 19.86 31.37
C ASN A 3 -19.23 21.25 30.81
N LYS A 4 -17.95 21.62 30.67
CA LYS A 4 -17.51 22.83 29.97
C LYS A 4 -17.37 22.56 28.48
N PRO A 5 -17.84 23.44 27.58
CA PRO A 5 -17.64 23.28 26.14
C PRO A 5 -16.17 23.54 25.74
N LYS A 6 -15.66 22.71 24.81
CA LYS A 6 -14.33 22.85 24.20
C LYS A 6 -14.26 24.16 23.40
N LYS A 7 -13.28 25.02 23.71
CA LYS A 7 -13.00 26.26 22.97
C LYS A 7 -12.29 25.94 21.64
N ILE A 8 -12.84 26.43 20.54
CA ILE A 8 -12.22 26.41 19.21
C ILE A 8 -11.15 27.52 19.15
N PRO A 9 -9.94 27.28 18.64
CA PRO A 9 -8.91 28.31 18.54
C PRO A 9 -9.26 29.36 17.47
N THR A 10 -9.32 30.62 17.88
CA THR A 10 -9.47 31.79 17.00
C THR A 10 -8.11 32.44 16.74
N VAL A 11 -7.88 32.86 15.51
CA VAL A 11 -6.68 33.61 15.12
C VAL A 11 -7.05 35.09 15.04
N ILE A 12 -6.36 35.92 15.82
CA ILE A 12 -6.59 37.37 15.89
C ILE A 12 -5.54 38.08 15.03
N ASN A 13 -6.00 38.87 14.05
CA ASN A 13 -5.11 39.69 13.24
C ASN A 13 -4.65 40.93 14.02
N LYS A 14 -3.34 40.99 14.34
CA LYS A 14 -2.76 42.05 15.19
C LYS A 14 -2.84 43.47 14.60
N LYS A 15 -3.11 43.63 13.30
CA LYS A 15 -3.20 44.97 12.67
C LYS A 15 -4.63 45.50 12.57
N THR A 16 -5.64 44.63 12.57
CA THR A 16 -7.04 45.03 12.33
C THR A 16 -7.98 44.66 13.46
N GLY A 17 -7.54 43.86 14.45
CA GLY A 17 -8.37 43.45 15.59
C GLY A 17 -9.46 42.43 15.26
N GLU A 18 -9.59 42.01 13.99
CA GLU A 18 -10.58 41.02 13.59
C GLU A 18 -10.19 39.60 14.05
N SER A 19 -11.16 38.90 14.64
CA SER A 19 -11.07 37.50 15.08
C SER A 19 -11.83 36.63 14.09
N ARG A 20 -11.14 35.69 13.43
CA ARG A 20 -11.78 34.68 12.55
C ARG A 20 -11.50 33.26 13.05
N VAL A 21 -12.49 32.39 12.88
CA VAL A 21 -12.39 30.95 13.17
C VAL A 21 -11.53 30.29 12.09
N ALA A 22 -10.50 29.54 12.49
CA ALA A 22 -9.57 28.91 11.58
C ALA A 22 -10.29 27.85 10.71
N GLN A 23 -10.29 28.01 9.39
CA GLN A 23 -10.69 26.96 8.46
C GLN A 23 -9.52 25.98 8.24
N PRO A 24 -9.77 24.67 8.19
CA PRO A 24 -8.75 23.68 7.85
C PRO A 24 -8.33 23.82 6.38
N ALA A 25 -7.04 23.69 6.12
CA ALA A 25 -6.46 23.79 4.77
C ALA A 25 -6.97 22.65 3.86
N PRO A 26 -7.17 22.90 2.55
CA PRO A 26 -7.56 21.86 1.60
C PRO A 26 -6.40 20.89 1.35
N ILE A 27 -6.65 19.60 1.56
CA ILE A 27 -5.74 18.50 1.25
C ILE A 27 -5.75 18.30 -0.28
N GLN A 28 -4.57 18.32 -0.91
CA GLN A 28 -4.39 18.05 -2.34
C GLN A 28 -4.59 16.55 -2.63
N GLU A 29 -5.77 16.17 -3.11
CA GLU A 29 -6.11 14.79 -3.55
C GLU A 29 -5.53 14.39 -4.94
N ARG A 30 -4.72 15.25 -5.58
CA ARG A 30 -4.27 15.01 -6.96
C ARG A 30 -3.13 14.00 -7.13
N ALA A 31 -2.45 13.57 -6.07
CA ALA A 31 -1.32 12.65 -6.17
C ALA A 31 -1.72 11.15 -6.11
N PHE A 32 -2.97 10.81 -5.78
CA PHE A 32 -3.39 9.42 -5.59
C PHE A 32 -4.01 8.77 -6.84
N ILE A 33 -4.46 9.58 -7.81
CA ILE A 33 -5.17 9.08 -9.00
C ILE A 33 -4.20 8.62 -10.10
N GLU A 34 -2.98 9.19 -10.19
CA GLU A 34 -2.00 8.80 -11.22
C GLU A 34 -1.29 7.44 -10.97
N GLN A 35 -1.44 6.83 -9.79
CA GLN A 35 -0.87 5.49 -9.53
C GLN A 35 -1.82 4.32 -9.84
N LEU A 36 -3.11 4.60 -10.07
CA LEU A 36 -4.12 3.56 -10.33
C LEU A 36 -4.37 3.28 -11.82
N GLU A 37 -3.89 4.13 -12.74
CA GLU A 37 -4.10 3.96 -14.19
C GLU A 37 -3.01 3.14 -14.91
N SER A 38 -2.02 2.57 -14.19
CA SER A 38 -0.91 1.83 -14.83
C SER A 38 -1.04 0.30 -14.86
N VAL A 39 -2.19 -0.27 -14.45
CA VAL A 39 -2.42 -1.72 -14.53
C VAL A 39 -3.59 -1.99 -15.49
N GLN A 40 -3.27 -2.04 -16.78
CA GLN A 40 -4.12 -2.66 -17.79
C GLN A 40 -3.71 -4.14 -17.99
N ASP A 41 -4.74 -4.98 -18.08
CA ASP A 41 -4.74 -6.45 -18.21
C ASP A 41 -3.89 -7.02 -19.36
N PRO A 42 -3.65 -8.36 -19.35
CA PRO A 42 -4.53 -9.16 -20.22
C PRO A 42 -5.06 -10.47 -19.63
N ALA A 43 -6.34 -10.69 -19.92
CA ALA A 43 -6.99 -11.92 -20.40
C ALA A 43 -7.24 -13.13 -19.47
N MET A 44 -8.54 -13.29 -19.16
CA MET A 44 -9.39 -14.50 -19.22
C MET A 44 -8.72 -15.90 -19.28
N ASN A 45 -9.02 -16.78 -18.31
CA ASN A 45 -10.10 -17.78 -18.43
C ASN A 45 -10.08 -18.81 -17.28
N ALA A 46 -11.25 -19.47 -17.15
CA ALA A 46 -11.54 -20.74 -16.49
C ALA A 46 -11.96 -20.70 -15.00
N ALA A 47 -13.25 -20.97 -14.85
CA ALA A 47 -13.96 -21.28 -13.63
C ALA A 47 -13.42 -22.52 -12.92
N GLU A 48 -13.38 -22.49 -11.59
CA GLU A 48 -13.64 -23.69 -10.81
C GLU A 48 -14.30 -23.32 -9.48
N VAL A 49 -15.36 -24.07 -9.20
CA VAL A 49 -16.36 -23.88 -8.16
C VAL A 49 -15.82 -24.41 -6.84
N LEU A 50 -15.95 -23.62 -5.77
CA LEU A 50 -15.74 -24.05 -4.39
C LEU A 50 -16.69 -25.19 -4.00
N PRO A 51 -16.31 -26.00 -2.99
CA PRO A 51 -17.26 -26.23 -1.92
C PRO A 51 -16.73 -25.75 -0.57
N VAL A 52 -17.61 -25.00 0.08
CA VAL A 52 -17.61 -24.63 1.49
C VAL A 52 -17.68 -25.90 2.34
N ALA A 53 -16.84 -25.98 3.36
CA ALA A 53 -17.06 -26.90 4.49
C ALA A 53 -17.00 -26.09 5.78
N ASP A 54 -18.16 -26.01 6.44
CA ASP A 54 -18.34 -25.59 7.81
C ASP A 54 -17.56 -26.47 8.78
N ALA A 55 -16.93 -25.87 9.78
CA ALA A 55 -16.71 -26.52 11.07
C ALA A 55 -16.56 -25.48 12.19
N VAL A 56 -17.67 -25.32 12.90
CA VAL A 56 -17.78 -24.80 14.27
C VAL A 56 -16.94 -25.68 15.21
N VAL A 57 -16.26 -25.10 16.20
CA VAL A 57 -16.40 -25.40 17.64
C VAL A 57 -15.33 -24.69 18.48
N THR A 58 -15.86 -24.03 19.49
CA THR A 58 -15.31 -23.37 20.68
C THR A 58 -14.37 -24.22 21.54
N SER A 59 -13.39 -23.57 22.19
CA SER A 59 -13.19 -23.72 23.65
C SER A 59 -12.26 -22.66 24.22
N SER A 60 -12.83 -21.81 25.06
CA SER A 60 -12.15 -20.92 26.00
C SER A 60 -11.62 -21.72 27.19
N VAL A 61 -10.40 -21.42 27.66
CA VAL A 61 -9.99 -21.73 29.03
C VAL A 61 -9.29 -20.50 29.61
N ASN A 62 -9.97 -19.91 30.60
CA ASN A 62 -9.41 -18.98 31.57
C ASN A 62 -8.52 -19.74 32.55
N VAL A 63 -7.30 -19.26 32.81
CA VAL A 63 -6.62 -19.47 34.10
C VAL A 63 -5.99 -18.15 34.54
N THR A 64 -6.67 -17.49 35.47
CA THR A 64 -6.12 -16.52 36.41
C THR A 64 -5.42 -17.26 37.54
N ALA A 65 -4.17 -16.91 37.84
CA ALA A 65 -3.60 -17.04 39.19
C ALA A 65 -2.39 -16.11 39.34
N ASP A 66 -2.65 -15.00 40.01
CA ASP A 66 -1.70 -14.06 40.60
C ASP A 66 -1.42 -14.53 42.04
N ALA A 67 -0.17 -14.70 42.46
CA ALA A 67 0.26 -14.71 43.87
C ALA A 67 1.78 -14.84 44.04
N LYS A 68 2.44 -13.69 43.99
CA LYS A 68 3.49 -13.19 44.91
C LYS A 68 3.79 -14.06 46.15
N SER A 69 5.05 -14.48 46.35
CA SER A 69 5.75 -14.43 47.65
C SER A 69 7.24 -14.81 47.54
N GLU A 70 8.10 -13.80 47.62
CA GLU A 70 9.36 -13.82 48.38
C GLU A 70 9.01 -13.53 49.87
N PRO A 71 9.86 -13.82 50.90
CA PRO A 71 11.31 -13.62 50.88
C PRO A 71 12.22 -14.57 51.69
N ALA A 72 13.50 -14.51 51.32
CA ALA A 72 14.74 -14.54 52.12
C ALA A 72 14.83 -15.35 53.42
N SER A 73 15.87 -16.21 53.51
CA SER A 73 16.72 -16.32 54.71
C SER A 73 18.13 -16.85 54.40
N LYS A 74 19.08 -16.27 55.14
CA LYS A 74 20.54 -16.34 55.00
C LYS A 74 21.18 -17.53 55.75
N LYS A 75 22.39 -17.89 55.28
CA LYS A 75 23.57 -18.42 56.00
C LYS A 75 23.50 -19.83 56.61
N LYS A 76 24.40 -20.73 56.15
CA LYS A 76 25.69 -20.98 56.84
C LYS A 76 26.62 -21.90 56.04
N ASN A 77 27.91 -21.53 56.12
CA ASN A 77 29.09 -22.26 55.70
C ASN A 77 29.12 -23.73 56.17
N GLN A 78 29.62 -24.62 55.32
CA GLN A 78 30.55 -25.65 55.75
C GLN A 78 31.66 -25.83 54.71
N LYS A 79 32.87 -25.51 55.19
CA LYS A 79 34.16 -25.66 54.54
C LYS A 79 34.75 -26.97 55.05
N LYS A 80 35.10 -27.90 54.15
CA LYS A 80 36.10 -28.96 54.39
C LYS A 80 36.92 -29.15 53.10
N SER A 81 38.16 -28.70 53.21
CA SER A 81 39.43 -29.24 52.68
C SER A 81 39.42 -30.75 52.41
N ASP A 82 40.25 -31.36 51.56
CA ASP A 82 41.43 -30.94 50.80
C ASP A 82 41.76 -32.06 49.77
N VAL A 83 42.79 -31.81 48.96
CA VAL A 83 43.61 -32.73 48.14
C VAL A 83 43.43 -32.56 46.62
N ASP A 84 44.17 -31.56 46.14
CA ASP A 84 45.19 -31.64 45.08
C ASP A 84 44.94 -32.52 43.86
N ALA A 85 44.69 -31.86 42.73
CA ALA A 85 45.38 -32.15 41.48
C ALA A 85 45.56 -30.84 40.71
N ASP A 86 46.73 -30.28 40.92
CA ASP A 86 47.32 -29.13 40.25
C ASP A 86 47.30 -29.31 38.72
N LYS A 87 46.48 -28.49 38.05
CA LYS A 87 46.64 -28.16 36.64
C LYS A 87 46.50 -26.64 36.54
N GLU A 88 47.61 -25.96 36.70
CA GLU A 88 47.84 -24.59 36.24
C GLU A 88 47.45 -24.47 34.76
N THR A 89 46.17 -24.22 34.48
CA THR A 89 45.79 -23.56 33.25
C THR A 89 46.28 -22.12 33.37
N LYS A 90 47.43 -21.83 32.76
CA LYS A 90 47.86 -20.47 32.46
C LYS A 90 46.66 -19.70 31.90
N LYS A 91 46.06 -18.81 32.71
CA LYS A 91 45.11 -17.82 32.22
C LYS A 91 45.91 -16.85 31.36
N GLU A 92 45.96 -17.13 30.06
CA GLU A 92 46.51 -16.23 29.07
C GLU A 92 45.75 -14.88 29.12
N PRO A 93 46.44 -13.76 28.83
CA PRO A 93 45.90 -12.42 29.00
C PRO A 93 44.62 -12.21 28.18
N ALA A 94 43.64 -11.52 28.76
CA ALA A 94 42.45 -11.10 28.04
C ALA A 94 42.86 -10.15 26.90
N PRO A 95 42.27 -10.28 25.70
CA PRO A 95 42.66 -9.44 24.56
C PRO A 95 42.39 -7.96 24.87
N GLU A 96 43.39 -7.11 24.61
CA GLU A 96 43.34 -5.67 24.85
C GLU A 96 42.89 -4.90 23.61
N ASN A 97 43.04 -5.49 22.43
CA ASN A 97 42.74 -4.88 21.14
C ASN A 97 41.88 -5.80 20.23
N VAL A 98 41.23 -5.22 19.23
CA VAL A 98 40.39 -5.95 18.24
C VAL A 98 41.21 -7.01 17.48
N THR A 99 42.48 -6.71 17.18
CA THR A 99 43.41 -7.64 16.49
C THR A 99 43.68 -8.90 17.32
N GLU A 100 43.96 -8.74 18.62
CA GLU A 100 44.21 -9.86 19.53
C GLU A 100 42.95 -10.70 19.74
N TYR A 101 41.78 -10.06 19.74
CA TYR A 101 40.51 -10.75 19.77
C TYR A 101 40.30 -11.62 18.51
N LEU A 102 40.52 -11.07 17.31
CA LEU A 102 40.40 -11.82 16.06
C LEU A 102 41.39 -13.00 16.02
N GLN A 103 42.63 -12.79 16.45
CA GLN A 103 43.63 -13.85 16.54
C GLN A 103 43.19 -14.97 17.48
N ALA A 104 42.69 -14.63 18.67
CA ALA A 104 42.19 -15.61 19.64
C ALA A 104 40.89 -16.30 19.18
N PHE A 105 40.07 -15.61 18.38
CA PHE A 105 38.84 -16.15 17.81
C PHE A 105 39.13 -17.20 16.71
N TYR A 106 39.99 -16.88 15.74
CA TYR A 106 40.35 -17.82 14.67
C TYR A 106 41.22 -18.99 15.15
N THR A 107 42.00 -18.82 16.22
CA THR A 107 42.69 -19.93 16.90
C THR A 107 41.77 -20.75 17.81
N LYS A 108 40.46 -20.49 17.81
CA LYS A 108 39.42 -21.18 18.60
C LYS A 108 39.62 -21.11 20.13
N ARG A 109 40.48 -20.19 20.60
CA ARG A 109 40.73 -19.93 22.02
C ARG A 109 39.57 -19.19 22.67
N LEU A 110 38.88 -18.34 21.91
CA LEU A 110 37.69 -17.60 22.33
C LEU A 110 36.50 -17.93 21.41
N LYS A 111 35.40 -18.39 22.01
CA LYS A 111 34.16 -18.74 21.28
C LYS A 111 33.12 -17.61 21.26
N SER A 112 33.21 -16.69 22.22
CA SER A 112 32.30 -15.56 22.38
C SER A 112 33.09 -14.35 22.85
N LEU A 113 32.43 -13.19 22.88
CA LEU A 113 32.98 -11.96 23.43
C LEU A 113 32.29 -11.68 24.78
N PRO A 114 32.86 -12.11 25.93
CA PRO A 114 32.28 -11.88 27.24
C PRO A 114 32.25 -10.38 27.55
N GLU A 115 31.19 -9.89 28.19
CA GLU A 115 31.04 -8.49 28.65
C GLU A 115 32.29 -7.90 29.34
N PRO A 116 33.00 -8.60 30.24
CA PRO A 116 34.16 -8.04 30.91
C PRO A 116 35.39 -7.84 30.00
N ILE A 117 35.47 -8.56 28.87
CA ILE A 117 36.52 -8.42 27.86
C ILE A 117 36.13 -7.30 26.89
N PHE A 118 34.84 -7.23 26.52
CA PHE A 118 34.27 -6.21 25.66
C PHE A 118 34.48 -4.77 26.18
N ASN A 119 34.30 -4.55 27.48
CA ASN A 119 34.46 -3.23 28.10
C ASN A 119 35.93 -2.78 28.23
N LYS A 120 36.90 -3.68 28.02
CA LYS A 120 38.33 -3.43 28.18
C LYS A 120 39.09 -3.26 26.87
N ILE A 121 38.51 -3.70 25.75
CA ILE A 121 39.15 -3.61 24.45
C ILE A 121 39.22 -2.13 24.03
N LYS A 122 40.42 -1.64 23.70
CA LYS A 122 40.60 -0.33 23.08
C LYS A 122 40.14 -0.44 21.62
N PHE A 123 39.01 0.20 21.33
CA PHE A 123 38.46 0.26 19.98
C PHE A 123 39.24 1.28 19.13
N SER A 124 40.41 0.88 18.63
CA SER A 124 41.04 1.61 17.52
C SER A 124 40.21 1.34 16.26
N ALA A 125 39.75 2.40 15.60
CA ALA A 125 38.80 2.33 14.47
C ALA A 125 39.33 1.57 13.23
N GLN A 126 40.62 1.22 13.17
CA GLN A 126 41.23 0.54 12.03
C GLN A 126 42.29 -0.47 12.50
N ILE A 127 42.19 -1.69 11.98
CA ILE A 127 43.24 -2.72 12.09
C ILE A 127 44.39 -2.29 11.16
N GLN A 128 45.63 -2.29 11.67
CA GLN A 128 46.80 -1.97 10.86
C GLN A 128 46.91 -2.92 9.65
N PRO A 129 47.32 -2.43 8.47
CA PRO A 129 47.28 -3.21 7.23
C PRO A 129 48.20 -4.44 7.26
N GLU A 130 49.34 -4.37 7.94
CA GLU A 130 50.29 -5.50 8.09
C GLU A 130 49.69 -6.60 8.98
N LEU A 131 49.11 -6.23 10.11
CA LEU A 131 48.43 -7.18 11.01
C LEU A 131 47.17 -7.77 10.36
N ARG A 132 46.58 -7.06 9.40
CA ARG A 132 45.41 -7.53 8.66
C ARG A 132 45.76 -8.66 7.69
N SER A 133 46.90 -8.62 7.02
CA SER A 133 47.34 -9.74 6.16
C SER A 133 47.61 -11.00 6.98
N ASP A 134 48.31 -10.87 8.11
CA ASP A 134 48.60 -12.01 8.99
C ASP A 134 47.32 -12.66 9.55
N LEU A 135 46.32 -11.82 9.89
CA LEU A 135 45.01 -12.30 10.32
C LEU A 135 44.23 -13.00 9.20
N PHE A 136 44.40 -12.60 7.94
CA PHE A 136 43.78 -13.28 6.81
C PHE A 136 44.40 -14.65 6.56
N ASP A 137 45.72 -14.76 6.65
CA ASP A 137 46.42 -16.05 6.53
C ASP A 137 46.01 -16.99 7.67
N LEU A 138 45.94 -16.46 8.90
CA LEU A 138 45.43 -17.20 10.05
C LEU A 138 43.98 -17.68 9.87
N ALA A 139 43.11 -16.86 9.28
CA ALA A 139 41.73 -17.23 8.99
C ALA A 139 41.66 -18.29 7.89
N ALA A 140 42.48 -18.17 6.84
CA ALA A 140 42.56 -19.15 5.76
C ALA A 140 42.98 -20.53 6.27
N ASP A 141 43.91 -20.59 7.24
CA ASP A 141 44.40 -21.85 7.79
C ASP A 141 43.44 -22.50 8.80
N ASN A 142 42.71 -21.70 9.58
CA ASN A 142 41.90 -22.19 10.71
C ASN A 142 40.38 -22.22 10.46
N ASP A 143 39.90 -21.60 9.38
CA ASP A 143 38.49 -21.53 8.98
C ASP A 143 38.22 -21.98 7.52
N PRO A 144 38.65 -23.19 7.12
CA PRO A 144 38.46 -23.67 5.73
C PRO A 144 36.99 -23.87 5.33
N THR A 145 36.07 -23.94 6.31
CA THR A 145 34.63 -24.09 6.08
C THR A 145 33.84 -22.81 6.32
N LEU A 146 34.51 -21.68 6.59
CA LEU A 146 33.88 -20.37 6.89
C LEU A 146 32.90 -20.37 8.09
N GLU A 147 33.00 -21.37 8.97
CA GLU A 147 32.13 -21.52 10.14
C GLU A 147 32.45 -20.46 11.21
N LEU A 148 33.72 -20.12 11.39
CA LEU A 148 34.14 -19.06 12.32
C LEU A 148 33.75 -17.70 11.77
N SER A 149 33.92 -17.47 10.46
CA SER A 149 33.50 -16.26 9.76
C SER A 149 31.99 -16.00 9.89
N LYS A 150 31.15 -17.05 9.76
CA LYS A 150 29.72 -16.98 10.02
C LYS A 150 29.41 -16.59 11.47
N LYS A 151 30.09 -17.21 12.44
CA LYS A 151 29.92 -16.91 13.87
C LYS A 151 30.35 -15.48 14.20
N LEU A 152 31.41 -14.98 13.58
CA LEU A 152 31.88 -13.61 13.74
C LEU A 152 30.83 -12.61 13.25
N LEU A 153 30.18 -12.89 12.11
CA LEU A 153 29.08 -12.08 11.59
C LEU A 153 27.85 -12.14 12.50
N LEU A 154 27.48 -13.30 13.03
CA LEU A 154 26.39 -13.40 14.02
C LEU A 154 26.68 -12.58 15.27
N LEU A 155 27.91 -12.63 15.79
CA LEU A 155 28.33 -11.82 16.94
C LEU A 155 28.26 -10.32 16.65
N SER A 156 28.45 -9.91 15.39
CA SER A 156 28.35 -8.51 14.98
C SER A 156 26.92 -7.99 14.84
N LEU A 157 25.91 -8.85 14.96
CA LEU A 157 24.49 -8.44 15.05
C LEU A 157 24.11 -8.04 16.48
N ASP A 158 24.86 -8.51 17.49
CA ASP A 158 24.65 -8.13 18.88
C ASP A 158 25.22 -6.71 19.10
N ASP A 159 24.47 -5.69 18.69
CA ASP A 159 24.81 -4.28 18.87
C ASP A 159 24.66 -3.86 20.34
N ARG A 160 25.61 -4.26 21.19
CA ARG A 160 25.69 -3.87 22.61
C ARG A 160 26.10 -2.39 22.81
N GLY A 161 25.73 -1.51 21.90
CA GLY A 161 26.00 -0.07 21.95
C GLY A 161 27.32 0.39 21.30
N TYR A 162 28.01 -0.46 20.54
CA TYR A 162 29.29 -0.13 19.89
C TYR A 162 29.28 -0.42 18.38
N PRO A 163 28.67 0.46 17.57
CA PRO A 163 28.48 0.22 16.12
C PRO A 163 29.79 0.13 15.33
N SER A 164 30.84 0.84 15.74
CA SER A 164 32.14 0.85 15.06
C SER A 164 32.90 -0.48 15.17
N LEU A 165 32.80 -1.16 16.31
CA LEU A 165 33.36 -2.49 16.48
C LEU A 165 32.59 -3.48 15.60
N ALA A 166 31.26 -3.44 15.66
CA ALA A 166 30.43 -4.33 14.89
C ALA A 166 30.70 -4.17 13.38
N GLU A 167 30.85 -2.95 12.89
CA GLU A 167 31.25 -2.66 11.50
C GLU A 167 32.65 -3.20 11.15
N THR A 168 33.61 -3.09 12.08
CA THR A 168 34.97 -3.62 11.89
C THR A 168 34.96 -5.16 11.78
N LEU A 169 34.23 -5.84 12.67
CA LEU A 169 34.08 -7.29 12.66
C LEU A 169 33.36 -7.78 11.39
N ARG A 170 32.29 -7.08 10.97
CA ARG A 170 31.57 -7.35 9.73
C ARG A 170 32.48 -7.21 8.52
N SER A 171 33.21 -6.09 8.43
CA SER A 171 34.11 -5.79 7.31
C SER A 171 35.25 -6.82 7.22
N PHE A 172 35.80 -7.22 8.36
CA PHE A 172 36.81 -8.27 8.40
C PHE A 172 36.25 -9.62 7.92
N ALA A 173 35.10 -10.05 8.44
CA ALA A 173 34.46 -11.31 8.03
C ALA A 173 34.08 -11.33 6.54
N ARG A 174 33.58 -10.19 6.01
CA ARG A 174 33.32 -10.01 4.58
C ARG A 174 34.56 -10.28 3.75
N ASP A 175 35.69 -9.68 4.13
CA ASP A 175 36.93 -9.82 3.36
C ASP A 175 37.50 -11.24 3.45
N VAL A 176 37.38 -11.92 4.59
CA VAL A 176 37.75 -13.34 4.74
C VAL A 176 36.93 -14.21 3.77
N VAL A 177 35.61 -14.02 3.73
CA VAL A 177 34.73 -14.78 2.83
C VAL A 177 35.08 -14.50 1.37
N LEU A 178 35.26 -13.22 0.98
CA LEU A 178 35.60 -12.85 -0.41
C LEU A 178 36.95 -13.40 -0.89
N ARG A 179 37.93 -13.55 0.01
CA ARG A 179 39.24 -14.15 -0.31
C ARG A 179 39.21 -15.68 -0.33
N HIS A 180 38.13 -16.29 0.14
CA HIS A 180 38.03 -17.74 0.22
C HIS A 180 37.90 -18.35 -1.18
N HIS A 181 38.54 -19.51 -1.38
CA HIS A 181 38.59 -20.19 -2.67
C HIS A 181 37.20 -20.59 -3.21
N CYS A 182 36.21 -20.78 -2.33
CA CYS A 182 34.83 -21.07 -2.73
C CYS A 182 34.09 -19.89 -3.37
N MET A 183 34.64 -18.67 -3.25
CA MET A 183 34.03 -17.42 -3.73
C MET A 183 34.67 -16.90 -5.02
N ARG A 184 35.65 -17.61 -5.60
CA ARG A 184 36.44 -17.14 -6.75
C ARG A 184 35.62 -16.80 -8.01
N SER A 185 34.45 -17.42 -8.16
CA SER A 185 33.53 -17.20 -9.30
C SER A 185 32.36 -16.28 -8.97
N ALA A 186 32.19 -15.87 -7.71
CA ALA A 186 31.07 -15.05 -7.27
C ALA A 186 31.46 -13.57 -7.28
N GLU A 187 30.61 -12.72 -7.86
CA GLU A 187 30.86 -11.29 -7.84
C GLU A 187 30.70 -10.73 -6.41
N PRO A 188 31.67 -9.98 -5.88
CA PRO A 188 31.60 -9.46 -4.51
C PRO A 188 30.37 -8.60 -4.23
N SER A 189 29.86 -7.90 -5.25
CA SER A 189 28.66 -7.06 -5.20
C SER A 189 27.38 -7.87 -4.97
N HIS A 190 27.30 -9.09 -5.53
CA HIS A 190 26.16 -10.00 -5.37
C HIS A 190 26.12 -10.65 -3.98
N VAL A 191 27.29 -10.94 -3.41
CA VAL A 191 27.41 -11.62 -2.11
C VAL A 191 27.27 -10.62 -0.97
N PHE A 192 27.91 -9.46 -1.08
CA PHE A 192 27.93 -8.43 -0.05
C PHE A 192 27.56 -7.06 -0.65
N PRO A 193 26.27 -6.85 -0.99
CA PRO A 193 25.80 -5.60 -1.56
C PRO A 193 25.96 -4.44 -0.57
N ARG A 194 26.08 -3.22 -1.12
CA ARG A 194 26.02 -1.97 -0.35
C ARG A 194 24.58 -1.55 -0.10
N LYS A 195 24.34 -0.64 0.86
CA LYS A 195 23.00 -0.16 1.22
C LYS A 195 22.20 0.39 0.04
N ASP A 196 22.88 1.08 -0.88
CA ASP A 196 22.24 1.71 -2.05
C ASP A 196 22.22 0.80 -3.29
N TYR A 197 22.55 -0.49 -3.14
CA TYR A 197 22.57 -1.42 -4.25
C TYR A 197 21.14 -1.78 -4.64
N THR A 198 20.73 -1.41 -5.85
CA THR A 198 19.47 -1.89 -6.43
C THR A 198 19.57 -3.40 -6.62
N GLU A 199 18.69 -4.16 -5.96
CA GLU A 199 18.69 -5.63 -6.02
C GLU A 199 18.34 -6.13 -7.44
N THR A 200 19.32 -6.17 -8.33
CA THR A 200 19.22 -6.88 -9.62
C THR A 200 19.48 -8.38 -9.45
N PHE A 201 20.11 -8.77 -8.34
CA PHE A 201 20.52 -10.14 -8.05
C PHE A 201 19.90 -10.66 -6.75
N THR A 202 18.96 -11.61 -6.88
CA THR A 202 18.19 -12.13 -5.75
C THR A 202 19.00 -13.11 -4.89
N LEU A 203 18.54 -13.34 -3.65
CA LEU A 203 19.13 -14.36 -2.78
C LEU A 203 18.96 -15.78 -3.35
N SER A 204 17.87 -16.05 -4.06
CA SER A 204 17.67 -17.29 -4.80
C SER A 204 18.73 -17.48 -5.89
N ASP A 205 19.02 -16.43 -6.66
CA ASP A 205 20.05 -16.49 -7.72
C ASP A 205 21.45 -16.68 -7.12
N LEU A 206 21.72 -16.06 -5.97
CA LEU A 206 22.94 -16.27 -5.20
C LEU A 206 23.07 -17.72 -4.76
N TRP A 207 22.01 -18.31 -4.20
CA TRP A 207 22.04 -19.71 -3.81
C TRP A 207 22.25 -20.67 -4.98
N LYS A 208 21.56 -20.43 -6.11
CA LYS A 208 21.77 -21.19 -7.36
C LYS A 208 23.21 -21.10 -7.82
N SER A 209 23.84 -19.92 -7.75
CA SER A 209 25.24 -19.75 -8.10
C SER A 209 26.16 -20.61 -7.24
N PHE A 210 25.84 -20.81 -5.94
CA PHE A 210 26.63 -21.69 -5.08
C PHE A 210 26.41 -23.19 -5.35
N LYS A 211 25.19 -23.58 -5.76
CA LYS A 211 24.84 -24.96 -6.15
C LYS A 211 25.46 -25.36 -7.49
N HIS A 212 25.50 -24.47 -8.49
CA HIS A 212 25.92 -24.79 -9.86
C HIS A 212 27.43 -24.68 -10.13
N ILE A 213 28.26 -24.29 -9.16
CA ILE A 213 29.73 -24.37 -9.30
C ILE A 213 30.15 -25.84 -9.14
N ILE A 214 29.94 -26.64 -10.19
CA ILE A 214 30.65 -27.91 -10.35
C ILE A 214 32.14 -27.54 -10.39
N PRO A 215 33.03 -28.21 -9.64
CA PRO A 215 34.45 -28.04 -9.86
C PRO A 215 34.72 -28.49 -11.29
N THR A 216 34.98 -27.57 -12.20
CA THR A 216 35.57 -27.93 -13.49
C THR A 216 36.89 -28.64 -13.14
N PRO A 217 37.07 -29.92 -13.46
CA PRO A 217 38.41 -30.48 -13.46
C PRO A 217 39.25 -29.62 -14.41
N PRO A 218 40.55 -29.42 -14.13
CA PRO A 218 41.42 -28.75 -15.08
C PRO A 218 41.33 -29.51 -16.40
N SER A 219 40.72 -28.89 -17.41
CA SER A 219 40.67 -29.45 -18.75
C SER A 219 42.06 -29.28 -19.34
N ASP A 220 42.81 -30.38 -19.39
CA ASP A 220 43.99 -30.51 -20.23
C ASP A 220 43.59 -30.32 -21.70
N SER A 221 44.10 -29.26 -22.30
CA SER A 221 44.46 -29.10 -23.72
C SER A 221 44.87 -27.63 -23.90
N SER A 222 46.00 -27.23 -24.45
CA SER A 222 46.99 -27.89 -25.28
C SER A 222 48.16 -26.90 -25.39
N ASN A 223 49.38 -27.35 -25.11
CA ASN A 223 50.59 -27.05 -25.90
C ASN A 223 51.73 -27.83 -25.25
N ALA A 224 52.08 -28.94 -25.89
CA ALA A 224 53.38 -29.55 -25.74
C ALA A 224 54.42 -28.65 -26.41
N GLU A 225 55.67 -28.79 -25.94
CA GLU A 225 56.90 -28.16 -26.43
C GLU A 225 57.13 -26.74 -25.89
N ASP A 226 57.56 -26.66 -24.62
CA ASP A 226 58.95 -26.30 -24.34
C ASP A 226 59.27 -26.53 -22.86
N ALA A 227 60.18 -27.48 -22.63
CA ALA A 227 60.69 -27.83 -21.33
C ALA A 227 61.95 -27.02 -21.04
N GLU A 228 61.83 -25.98 -20.21
CA GLU A 228 62.92 -25.56 -19.32
C GLU A 228 62.33 -25.20 -17.96
N ALA A 229 62.72 -25.96 -16.94
CA ALA A 229 62.47 -25.63 -15.54
C ALA A 229 63.26 -24.35 -15.15
N PRO A 230 62.78 -23.59 -14.16
CA PRO A 230 63.40 -23.80 -12.85
C PRO A 230 62.39 -23.84 -11.69
N THR A 231 62.59 -24.88 -10.88
CA THR A 231 62.61 -24.91 -9.40
C THR A 231 61.96 -23.78 -8.60
N ASP A 232 61.14 -24.26 -7.65
CA ASP A 232 60.98 -23.81 -6.27
C ASP A 232 59.85 -22.85 -5.89
N VAL A 233 59.22 -23.26 -4.78
CA VAL A 233 58.26 -22.57 -3.90
C VAL A 233 56.78 -22.64 -4.28
N ALA A 234 56.10 -23.71 -3.84
CA ALA A 234 54.81 -23.60 -3.13
C ALA A 234 54.46 -24.92 -2.42
N GLU A 235 55.05 -25.09 -1.24
CA GLU A 235 54.64 -26.08 -0.25
C GLU A 235 53.18 -25.85 0.20
N GLY A 236 52.43 -26.94 0.40
CA GLY A 236 51.56 -27.04 1.58
C GLY A 236 50.09 -26.62 1.52
N LYS A 237 49.49 -26.21 0.40
CA LYS A 237 48.03 -25.94 0.38
C LYS A 237 47.23 -27.25 0.40
N LYS A 238 46.77 -27.67 1.58
CA LYS A 238 45.76 -28.73 1.77
C LYS A 238 44.63 -28.52 0.76
N LYS A 239 44.46 -29.44 -0.18
CA LYS A 239 43.28 -29.45 -1.05
C LYS A 239 42.06 -29.63 -0.15
N VAL A 240 41.27 -28.57 -0.01
CA VAL A 240 40.01 -28.58 0.74
C VAL A 240 39.12 -29.66 0.14
N GLY A 241 38.61 -30.55 0.98
CA GLY A 241 37.79 -31.67 0.53
C GLY A 241 36.50 -31.18 -0.13
N LEU A 242 35.92 -31.96 -1.06
CA LEU A 242 34.67 -31.58 -1.74
C LEU A 242 33.54 -31.26 -0.75
N LYS A 243 33.44 -32.04 0.35
CA LYS A 243 32.49 -31.78 1.44
C LYS A 243 32.77 -30.46 2.17
N GLU A 244 34.03 -30.20 2.52
CA GLU A 244 34.42 -28.95 3.18
C GLU A 244 34.16 -27.75 2.28
N MET A 245 34.34 -27.89 0.96
CA MET A 245 34.03 -26.85 -0.01
C MET A 245 32.52 -26.58 -0.12
N GLN A 246 31.68 -27.63 -0.04
CA GLN A 246 30.22 -27.48 -0.01
C GLN A 246 29.76 -26.79 1.29
N GLU A 247 30.31 -27.19 2.44
CA GLU A 247 30.06 -26.53 3.72
C GLU A 247 30.51 -25.06 3.70
N ALA A 248 31.67 -24.76 3.11
CA ALA A 248 32.15 -23.39 2.92
C ALA A 248 31.18 -22.55 2.10
N ARG A 249 30.59 -23.09 1.03
CA ARG A 249 29.59 -22.38 0.21
C ARG A 249 28.29 -22.13 0.97
N ILE A 250 27.81 -23.12 1.72
CA ILE A 250 26.64 -22.98 2.59
C ILE A 250 26.89 -21.88 3.63
N ASN A 251 28.05 -21.90 4.28
CA ASN A 251 28.42 -20.89 5.27
C ASN A 251 28.63 -19.51 4.63
N ALA A 252 29.19 -19.42 3.42
CA ALA A 252 29.29 -18.17 2.67
C ALA A 252 27.90 -17.59 2.32
N PHE A 253 26.93 -18.45 1.97
CA PHE A 253 25.54 -18.04 1.78
C PHE A 253 24.95 -17.49 3.08
N TYR A 254 25.12 -18.18 4.22
CA TYR A 254 24.68 -17.65 5.51
C TYR A 254 25.35 -16.32 5.88
N CYS A 255 26.65 -16.16 5.59
CA CYS A 255 27.35 -14.89 5.76
C CYS A 255 26.72 -13.76 4.93
N SER A 256 26.33 -14.04 3.69
CA SER A 256 25.62 -13.08 2.84
C SER A 256 24.26 -12.70 3.41
N LEU A 257 23.49 -13.68 3.91
CA LEU A 257 22.20 -13.44 4.55
C LEU A 257 22.32 -12.53 5.78
N ILE A 258 23.27 -12.83 6.66
CA ILE A 258 23.55 -12.02 7.86
C ILE A 258 23.98 -10.60 7.47
N TRP A 259 24.83 -10.47 6.45
CA TRP A 259 25.25 -9.16 5.95
C TRP A 259 24.08 -8.33 5.44
N ARG A 260 23.26 -8.89 4.54
CA ARG A 260 22.10 -8.18 3.98
C ARG A 260 21.10 -7.78 5.05
N PHE A 261 20.92 -8.61 6.07
CA PHE A 261 20.12 -8.26 7.25
C PHE A 261 20.71 -7.06 8.01
N SER A 262 22.02 -7.12 8.32
CA SER A 262 22.70 -6.07 9.11
C SER A 262 22.76 -4.70 8.43
N TRP A 263 22.69 -4.67 7.09
CA TRP A 263 22.69 -3.44 6.30
C TRP A 263 21.29 -2.97 5.89
N GLU A 264 20.22 -3.62 6.41
CA GLU A 264 18.82 -3.33 6.09
C GLU A 264 18.48 -3.49 4.59
N VAL A 265 19.30 -4.23 3.84
CA VAL A 265 19.08 -4.48 2.41
C VAL A 265 17.91 -5.44 2.22
N THR A 266 17.75 -6.41 3.13
CA THR A 266 16.68 -7.41 3.07
C THR A 266 15.96 -7.51 4.41
N SER A 267 14.63 -7.47 4.38
CA SER A 267 13.80 -7.64 5.58
C SER A 267 13.89 -9.07 6.12
N PHE A 268 13.70 -9.24 7.43
CA PHE A 268 13.70 -10.56 8.07
C PHE A 268 12.69 -11.53 7.42
N SER A 269 11.48 -11.05 7.11
CA SER A 269 10.45 -11.87 6.46
C SER A 269 10.88 -12.39 5.09
N ARG A 270 11.54 -11.54 4.28
CA ARG A 270 12.06 -11.94 2.97
C ARG A 270 13.23 -12.92 3.10
N LEU A 271 14.12 -12.69 4.07
CA LEU A 271 15.19 -13.61 4.44
C LEU A 271 14.69 -15.01 4.80
N MET A 272 13.63 -15.10 5.60
CA MET A 272 13.03 -16.38 5.98
C MET A 272 12.37 -17.10 4.79
N ALA A 273 11.70 -16.35 3.90
CA ALA A 273 11.13 -16.91 2.68
C ALA A 273 12.22 -17.50 1.75
N GLU A 274 13.34 -16.79 1.61
CA GLU A 274 14.48 -17.24 0.82
C GLU A 274 15.18 -18.46 1.45
N LEU A 275 15.34 -18.48 2.78
CA LEU A 275 15.85 -19.65 3.51
C LEU A 275 14.99 -20.90 3.29
N LYS A 276 13.66 -20.74 3.34
CA LYS A 276 12.70 -21.82 3.04
C LYS A 276 12.88 -22.37 1.62
N ASN A 277 13.04 -21.47 0.63
CA ASN A 277 13.11 -21.82 -0.78
C ASN A 277 14.50 -22.22 -1.29
N SER A 278 15.54 -22.21 -0.43
CA SER A 278 16.95 -22.40 -0.83
C SER A 278 17.56 -23.71 -0.32
N HIS A 279 18.16 -23.68 0.87
CA HIS A 279 18.87 -24.83 1.47
C HIS A 279 17.92 -25.72 2.27
N LEU A 280 16.85 -25.16 2.82
CA LEU A 280 15.93 -25.87 3.70
C LEU A 280 14.82 -26.60 2.94
N GLU A 281 14.88 -26.72 1.60
CA GLU A 281 13.88 -27.36 0.72
C GLU A 281 13.02 -28.36 1.49
N PHE A 282 11.91 -27.88 2.04
CA PHE A 282 11.07 -28.69 2.92
C PHE A 282 10.30 -29.64 2.01
N ALA A 283 10.80 -30.85 1.89
CA ALA A 283 10.23 -31.89 1.01
C ALA A 283 9.03 -32.63 1.62
N LEU A 284 8.40 -32.07 2.66
CA LEU A 284 7.45 -32.81 3.50
C LEU A 284 6.03 -32.30 3.33
N ASP A 285 5.12 -33.25 3.10
CA ASP A 285 3.68 -33.04 3.14
C ASP A 285 3.17 -32.97 4.60
N GLY A 286 2.09 -32.22 4.82
CA GLY A 286 1.71 -31.63 6.11
C GLY A 286 1.69 -32.55 7.35
N ARG A 287 1.38 -33.85 7.23
CA ARG A 287 1.35 -34.75 8.40
C ARG A 287 2.74 -35.20 8.86
N GLU A 288 3.68 -35.35 7.94
CA GLU A 288 5.06 -35.72 8.29
C GLU A 288 5.81 -34.52 8.87
N LEU A 289 5.47 -33.32 8.39
CA LEU A 289 6.01 -32.06 8.87
C LEU A 289 5.67 -31.81 10.35
N GLU A 290 4.43 -32.06 10.79
CA GLU A 290 4.03 -31.87 12.20
C GLU A 290 4.82 -32.78 13.14
N HIS A 291 4.93 -34.07 12.78
CA HIS A 291 5.67 -35.05 13.59
C HIS A 291 7.17 -34.73 13.64
N GLU A 292 7.76 -34.36 12.51
CA GLU A 292 9.19 -33.98 12.44
C GLU A 292 9.46 -32.65 13.15
N ALA A 293 8.57 -31.67 13.06
CA ALA A 293 8.66 -30.41 13.78
C ALA A 293 8.61 -30.64 15.30
N ILE A 294 7.70 -31.49 15.79
CA ILE A 294 7.63 -31.87 17.21
C ILE A 294 8.90 -32.61 17.63
N THR A 295 9.38 -33.56 16.82
CA THR A 295 10.61 -34.32 17.09
C THR A 295 11.82 -33.38 17.15
N PHE A 296 11.90 -32.40 16.25
CA PHE A 296 12.94 -31.38 16.23
C PHE A 296 12.84 -30.46 17.47
N LEU A 297 11.65 -29.99 17.83
CA LEU A 297 11.40 -29.17 19.01
C LEU A 297 11.86 -29.87 20.30
N VAL A 298 11.57 -31.17 20.43
CA VAL A 298 11.94 -31.99 21.60
C VAL A 298 13.44 -32.30 21.62
N SER A 299 14.06 -32.48 20.45
CA SER A 299 15.49 -32.83 20.34
C SER A 299 16.43 -31.63 20.44
N THR A 300 15.92 -30.41 20.24
CA THR A 300 16.74 -29.20 20.15
C THR A 300 17.06 -28.63 21.54
N LYS A 301 18.36 -28.47 21.83
CA LYS A 301 18.85 -27.90 23.11
C LYS A 301 18.56 -26.41 23.28
N GLU A 302 18.19 -25.71 22.20
CA GLU A 302 17.90 -24.26 22.17
C GLU A 302 16.39 -23.95 22.09
N SER A 303 15.55 -24.70 22.81
CA SER A 303 14.08 -24.62 22.77
C SER A 303 13.51 -23.20 22.92
N ASN A 304 14.13 -22.33 23.74
CA ASN A 304 13.68 -20.96 23.95
C ASN A 304 13.80 -20.06 22.70
N LYS A 305 14.87 -20.21 21.92
CA LYS A 305 15.06 -19.43 20.68
C LYS A 305 14.06 -19.87 19.61
N LEU A 306 13.85 -21.19 19.52
CA LEU A 306 12.88 -21.78 18.61
C LEU A 306 11.44 -21.39 18.99
N ALA A 307 11.09 -21.39 20.28
CA ALA A 307 9.79 -20.92 20.77
C ALA A 307 9.55 -19.44 20.42
N SER A 308 10.57 -18.60 20.54
CA SER A 308 10.49 -17.18 20.14
C SER A 308 10.24 -17.02 18.64
N LEU A 309 10.90 -17.84 17.81
CA LEU A 309 10.69 -17.86 16.36
C LEU A 309 9.28 -18.33 15.99
N VAL A 310 8.80 -19.42 16.59
CA VAL A 310 7.43 -19.93 16.41
C VAL A 310 6.40 -18.88 16.83
N HIS A 311 6.60 -18.21 17.97
CA HIS A 311 5.75 -17.12 18.41
C HIS A 311 5.73 -15.95 17.41
N TRP A 312 6.89 -15.58 16.85
CA TRP A 312 6.98 -14.55 15.82
C TRP A 312 6.18 -14.95 14.57
N PHE A 313 6.33 -16.18 14.08
CA PHE A 313 5.56 -16.69 12.93
C PHE A 313 4.06 -16.70 13.20
N SER A 314 3.64 -17.19 14.36
CA SER A 314 2.23 -17.18 14.76
C SER A 314 1.67 -15.75 14.83
N LYS A 315 2.46 -14.78 15.29
CA LYS A 315 2.05 -13.37 15.29
C LYS A 315 1.87 -12.83 13.86
N GLN A 316 2.76 -13.18 12.92
CA GLN A 316 2.63 -12.78 11.52
C GLN A 316 1.40 -13.40 10.85
N GLU A 317 1.18 -14.69 11.08
CA GLU A 317 0.02 -15.41 10.55
C GLU A 317 -1.29 -14.80 11.07
N ASN A 318 -1.41 -14.56 12.37
CA ASN A 318 -2.57 -13.91 12.95
C ASN A 318 -2.80 -12.50 12.39
N ALA A 319 -1.73 -11.73 12.15
CA ALA A 319 -1.84 -10.42 11.52
C ALA A 319 -2.38 -10.51 10.08
N LEU A 320 -1.94 -11.50 9.31
CA LEU A 320 -2.45 -11.76 7.96
C LEU A 320 -3.91 -12.21 7.96
N ILE A 321 -4.30 -13.10 8.89
CA ILE A 321 -5.69 -13.53 9.06
C ILE A 321 -6.59 -12.33 9.37
N HIS A 322 -6.18 -11.46 10.30
CA HIS A 322 -6.94 -10.25 10.61
C HIS A 322 -7.00 -9.27 9.43
N ALA A 323 -5.91 -9.09 8.69
CA ALA A 323 -5.91 -8.26 7.49
C ALA A 323 -6.87 -8.82 6.42
N GLN A 324 -6.89 -10.14 6.22
CA GLN A 324 -7.80 -10.81 5.30
C GLN A 324 -9.26 -10.66 5.73
N GLN A 325 -9.56 -10.81 7.02
CA GLN A 325 -10.91 -10.61 7.57
C GLN A 325 -11.39 -9.16 7.36
N ASN A 326 -10.54 -8.17 7.59
CA ASN A 326 -10.87 -6.77 7.35
C ASN A 326 -11.12 -6.51 5.86
N LEU A 327 -10.27 -7.05 4.98
CA LEU A 327 -10.45 -6.94 3.53
C LEU A 327 -11.78 -7.55 3.08
N GLN A 328 -12.16 -8.72 3.62
CA GLN A 328 -13.45 -9.34 3.33
C GLN A 328 -14.63 -8.46 3.78
N GLN A 329 -14.54 -7.83 4.96
CA GLN A 329 -15.57 -6.90 5.43
C GLN A 329 -15.67 -5.66 4.54
N ASP A 330 -14.54 -5.11 4.10
CA ASP A 330 -14.52 -3.93 3.21
C ASP A 330 -15.07 -4.27 1.82
N VAL A 331 -14.79 -5.47 1.30
CA VAL A 331 -15.40 -5.95 0.05
C VAL A 331 -16.92 -6.04 0.16
N VAL A 332 -17.43 -6.61 1.27
CA VAL A 332 -18.88 -6.67 1.51
C VAL A 332 -19.47 -5.27 1.61
N ARG A 333 -18.82 -4.34 2.34
CA ARG A 333 -19.27 -2.95 2.45
C ARG A 333 -19.32 -2.27 1.08
N ALA A 334 -18.25 -2.39 0.29
CA ALA A 334 -18.19 -1.80 -1.05
C ALA A 334 -19.29 -2.36 -1.98
N HIS A 335 -19.59 -3.67 -1.90
CA HIS A 335 -20.71 -4.24 -2.62
C HIS A 335 -22.05 -3.66 -2.18
N THR A 336 -22.29 -3.53 -0.88
CA THR A 336 -23.55 -2.94 -0.38
C THR A 336 -23.72 -1.47 -0.79
N GLU A 337 -22.66 -0.68 -0.73
CA GLU A 337 -22.67 0.73 -1.16
C GLU A 337 -22.90 0.86 -2.67
N ARG A 338 -22.25 0.00 -3.47
CA ARG A 338 -22.48 -0.07 -4.92
C ARG A 338 -23.92 -0.41 -5.26
N ASP A 339 -24.49 -1.41 -4.59
CA ASP A 339 -25.86 -1.85 -4.85
C ASP A 339 -26.89 -0.79 -4.42
N GLN A 340 -26.63 -0.08 -3.32
CA GLN A 340 -27.43 1.07 -2.91
C GLN A 340 -27.35 2.22 -3.92
N ALA A 341 -26.15 2.62 -4.35
CA ALA A 341 -25.96 3.69 -5.33
C ALA A 341 -26.61 3.34 -6.68
N ARG A 342 -26.59 2.06 -7.06
CA ARG A 342 -27.28 1.57 -8.26
C ARG A 342 -28.80 1.71 -8.12
N ALA A 343 -29.38 1.31 -6.99
CA ALA A 343 -30.80 1.45 -6.73
C ALA A 343 -31.24 2.94 -6.72
N GLU A 344 -30.44 3.82 -6.12
CA GLU A 344 -30.68 5.28 -6.13
C GLU A 344 -30.63 5.85 -7.56
N CYS A 345 -29.68 5.38 -8.39
CA CYS A 345 -29.59 5.78 -9.79
C CYS A 345 -30.83 5.32 -10.60
N GLU A 346 -31.25 4.06 -10.41
CA GLU A 346 -32.45 3.52 -11.06
C GLU A 346 -33.71 4.29 -10.64
N GLN A 347 -33.84 4.62 -9.35
CA GLN A 347 -34.95 5.45 -8.85
C GLN A 347 -34.94 6.86 -9.44
N ALA A 348 -33.76 7.51 -9.50
CA ALA A 348 -33.62 8.83 -10.08
C ALA A 348 -33.93 8.84 -11.58
N GLN A 349 -33.54 7.79 -12.31
CA GLN A 349 -33.89 7.62 -13.73
C GLN A 349 -35.40 7.49 -13.93
N GLN A 350 -36.08 6.70 -13.10
CA GLN A 350 -37.55 6.57 -13.16
C GLN A 350 -38.25 7.90 -12.87
N GLN A 351 -37.80 8.65 -11.86
CA GLN A 351 -38.36 9.97 -11.56
C GLN A 351 -38.14 10.97 -12.71
N ASN A 352 -36.96 10.94 -13.34
CA ASN A 352 -36.67 11.80 -14.47
C ASN A 352 -37.58 11.48 -15.66
N ALA A 353 -37.80 10.19 -15.95
CA ALA A 353 -38.72 9.76 -17.00
C ALA A 353 -40.17 10.22 -16.74
N LEU A 354 -40.65 10.13 -15.49
CA LEU A 354 -41.98 10.62 -15.12
C LEU A 354 -42.10 12.14 -15.29
N LEU A 355 -41.12 12.91 -14.82
CA LEU A 355 -41.11 14.36 -14.96
C LEU A 355 -41.02 14.80 -16.43
N GLN A 356 -40.26 14.08 -17.26
CA GLN A 356 -40.20 14.33 -18.70
C GLN A 356 -41.57 14.12 -19.36
N ALA A 357 -42.26 13.03 -19.04
CA ALA A 357 -43.61 12.76 -19.55
C ALA A 357 -44.61 13.86 -19.11
N GLU A 358 -44.52 14.34 -17.87
CA GLU A 358 -45.36 15.44 -17.37
C GLU A 358 -45.08 16.76 -18.12
N ILE A 359 -43.81 17.09 -18.33
CA ILE A 359 -43.41 18.28 -19.11
C ILE A 359 -43.96 18.20 -20.53
N GLU A 360 -43.88 17.04 -21.19
CA GLU A 360 -44.42 16.84 -22.53
C GLU A 360 -45.94 16.99 -22.56
N ALA A 361 -46.66 16.41 -21.59
CA ALA A 361 -48.10 16.56 -21.46
C ALA A 361 -48.51 18.03 -21.27
N LEU A 362 -47.80 18.76 -20.40
CA LEU A 362 -48.04 20.19 -20.18
C LEU A 362 -47.73 21.03 -21.43
N ARG A 363 -46.67 20.72 -22.16
CA ARG A 363 -46.35 21.38 -23.44
C ARG A 363 -47.44 21.16 -24.48
N LEU A 364 -47.99 19.95 -24.57
CA LEU A 364 -49.07 19.63 -25.49
C LEU A 364 -50.36 20.36 -25.11
N LYS A 365 -50.69 20.39 -23.82
CA LYS A 365 -51.83 21.17 -23.29
C LYS A 365 -51.67 22.66 -23.58
N LEU A 366 -50.49 23.23 -23.36
CA LEU A 366 -50.20 24.63 -23.64
C LEU A 366 -50.41 24.95 -25.13
N LYS A 367 -49.87 24.13 -26.04
CA LYS A 367 -50.08 24.30 -27.49
C LYS A 367 -51.55 24.30 -27.86
N SER A 368 -52.31 23.31 -27.38
CA SER A 368 -53.76 23.23 -27.62
C SER A 368 -54.51 24.47 -27.10
N THR A 369 -54.15 24.99 -25.93
CA THR A 369 -54.78 26.22 -25.40
C THR A 369 -54.39 27.47 -26.18
N VAL A 370 -53.16 27.56 -26.70
CA VAL A 370 -52.71 28.66 -27.54
C VAL A 370 -53.44 28.62 -28.89
N GLU A 371 -53.58 27.45 -29.50
CA GLU A 371 -54.32 27.27 -30.74
C GLU A 371 -55.80 27.60 -30.55
N ALA A 372 -56.43 27.11 -29.49
CA ALA A 372 -57.81 27.44 -29.16
C ALA A 372 -58.01 28.94 -28.95
N SER A 373 -57.13 29.60 -28.20
CA SER A 373 -57.21 31.05 -27.98
C SER A 373 -56.98 31.83 -29.28
N HIS A 374 -56.06 31.40 -30.13
CA HIS A 374 -55.83 31.99 -31.45
C HIS A 374 -57.07 31.91 -32.34
N VAL A 375 -57.70 30.73 -32.44
CA VAL A 375 -58.94 30.52 -33.20
C VAL A 375 -60.06 31.43 -32.66
N THR A 376 -60.25 31.49 -31.34
CA THR A 376 -61.24 32.42 -30.75
C THR A 376 -60.91 33.89 -31.06
N GLY A 377 -59.63 34.27 -31.05
CA GLY A 377 -59.20 35.63 -31.40
C GLY A 377 -59.46 35.98 -32.86
N VAL A 378 -59.29 35.04 -33.79
CA VAL A 378 -59.61 35.21 -35.21
C VAL A 378 -61.12 35.37 -35.40
N HIS A 379 -61.95 34.52 -34.78
CA HIS A 379 -63.41 34.63 -34.85
C HIS A 379 -63.92 35.96 -34.30
N LEU A 380 -63.45 36.37 -33.11
CA LEU A 380 -63.82 37.67 -32.52
C LEU A 380 -63.41 38.84 -33.40
N LYS A 381 -62.26 38.75 -34.08
CA LYS A 381 -61.82 39.80 -35.00
C LYS A 381 -62.70 39.88 -36.25
N ASP A 382 -63.05 38.74 -36.84
CA ASP A 382 -63.98 38.67 -37.98
C ASP A 382 -65.37 39.22 -37.62
N ASP A 383 -65.89 38.85 -36.44
CA ASP A 383 -67.17 39.37 -35.94
C ASP A 383 -67.13 40.89 -35.71
N LEU A 384 -66.02 41.42 -35.16
CA LEU A 384 -65.81 42.86 -35.03
C LEU A 384 -65.76 43.56 -36.39
N GLU A 385 -65.08 42.99 -37.39
CA GLU A 385 -65.00 43.55 -38.75
C GLU A 385 -66.37 43.54 -39.44
N LYS A 386 -67.15 42.46 -39.30
CA LYS A 386 -68.54 42.39 -39.79
C LYS A 386 -69.44 43.42 -39.14
N ASN A 387 -69.38 43.55 -37.81
CA ASN A 387 -70.16 44.54 -37.08
C ASN A 387 -69.77 45.96 -37.52
N ARG A 388 -68.46 46.25 -37.64
CA ARG A 388 -67.98 47.55 -38.14
C ARG A 388 -68.48 47.84 -39.55
N GLY A 389 -68.41 46.87 -40.45
CA GLY A 389 -68.89 47.00 -41.84
C GLY A 389 -70.40 47.24 -41.90
N ARG A 390 -71.16 46.48 -41.11
CA ARG A 390 -72.61 46.65 -40.98
C ARG A 390 -72.97 48.04 -40.46
N THR A 391 -72.38 48.48 -39.36
CA THR A 391 -72.62 49.82 -38.80
C THR A 391 -72.26 50.91 -39.80
N TYR A 392 -71.16 50.76 -40.54
CA TYR A 392 -70.76 51.72 -41.56
C TYR A 392 -71.79 51.81 -42.70
N GLN A 393 -72.28 50.67 -43.20
CA GLN A 393 -73.31 50.64 -44.26
C GLN A 393 -74.63 51.28 -43.81
N VAL A 394 -75.08 50.99 -42.58
CA VAL A 394 -76.26 51.64 -42.00
C VAL A 394 -76.04 53.15 -41.92
N LEU A 395 -74.92 53.59 -41.35
CA LEU A 395 -74.61 55.03 -41.27
C LEU A 395 -74.53 55.68 -42.65
N GLU A 396 -73.90 55.05 -43.63
CA GLU A 396 -73.80 55.58 -45.00
C GLU A 396 -75.18 55.72 -45.66
N HIS A 397 -76.04 54.71 -45.52
CA HIS A 397 -77.41 54.74 -46.03
C HIS A 397 -78.23 55.85 -45.37
N GLU A 398 -78.26 55.88 -44.03
CA GLU A 398 -79.05 56.84 -43.26
C GLU A 398 -78.56 58.29 -43.44
N VAL A 399 -77.23 58.51 -43.55
CA VAL A 399 -76.67 59.83 -43.88
C VAL A 399 -77.10 60.26 -45.28
N GLY A 400 -77.17 59.34 -46.25
CA GLY A 400 -77.71 59.61 -47.58
C GLY A 400 -79.16 60.09 -47.53
N VAL A 401 -80.02 59.37 -46.80
CA VAL A 401 -81.44 59.73 -46.62
C VAL A 401 -81.61 61.08 -45.90
N LEU A 402 -80.80 61.33 -44.86
CA LEU A 402 -80.77 62.61 -44.15
C LEU A 402 -80.35 63.76 -45.08
N ASN A 403 -79.36 63.55 -45.94
CA ASN A 403 -78.90 64.56 -46.90
C ASN A 403 -79.99 64.87 -47.95
N ASP A 404 -80.74 63.87 -48.39
CA ASP A 404 -81.91 64.05 -49.25
C ASP A 404 -83.02 64.85 -48.55
N CYS A 405 -83.26 64.59 -47.26
CA CYS A 405 -84.19 65.36 -46.44
C CYS A 405 -83.75 66.83 -46.28
N VAL A 406 -82.46 67.09 -46.02
CA VAL A 406 -81.89 68.44 -45.95
C VAL A 406 -82.06 69.16 -47.30
N THR A 407 -81.76 68.49 -48.41
CA THR A 407 -81.94 69.04 -49.76
C THR A 407 -83.42 69.34 -50.05
N ALA A 408 -84.35 68.51 -49.57
CA ALA A 408 -85.80 68.73 -49.71
C ALA A 408 -86.31 69.95 -48.92
N LEU A 409 -85.69 70.27 -47.77
CA LEU A 409 -85.99 71.46 -46.96
C LEU A 409 -85.42 72.74 -47.57
N GLN A 410 -84.31 72.66 -48.31
CA GLN A 410 -83.66 73.81 -48.96
C GLN A 410 -84.37 74.26 -50.26
N ARG A 411 -85.34 73.49 -50.78
CA ARG A 411 -86.13 73.84 -51.97
C ARG A 411 -87.20 74.90 -51.64
N ASN A 412 -87.57 75.74 -52.61
CA ASN A 412 -88.64 76.74 -52.47
C ASN A 412 -89.86 76.40 -53.36
N PRO A 413 -91.04 76.06 -52.81
CA PRO A 413 -91.34 75.91 -51.39
C PRO A 413 -90.78 74.60 -50.78
N PRO A 414 -90.49 74.57 -49.46
CA PRO A 414 -89.88 73.42 -48.80
C PRO A 414 -90.83 72.22 -48.75
N LYS A 415 -90.31 71.03 -49.05
CA LYS A 415 -91.11 69.79 -49.07
C LYS A 415 -91.13 69.11 -47.69
N ILE A 416 -91.82 69.75 -46.74
CA ILE A 416 -91.91 69.30 -45.34
C ILE A 416 -92.47 67.88 -45.21
N GLN A 417 -93.40 67.49 -46.08
CA GLN A 417 -94.02 66.15 -46.08
C GLN A 417 -93.01 65.02 -46.32
N VAL A 418 -91.97 65.26 -47.12
CA VAL A 418 -90.92 64.26 -47.40
C VAL A 418 -90.10 64.00 -46.13
N VAL A 419 -89.77 65.06 -45.39
CA VAL A 419 -89.02 64.94 -44.13
C VAL A 419 -89.84 64.29 -43.03
N GLN A 420 -91.13 64.61 -42.91
CA GLN A 420 -92.01 63.98 -41.92
C GLN A 420 -92.19 62.49 -42.15
N MET A 421 -92.04 62.01 -43.39
CA MET A 421 -92.17 60.60 -43.72
C MET A 421 -90.88 59.82 -43.46
N TYR A 422 -89.72 60.33 -43.88
CA TYR A 422 -88.46 59.57 -43.81
C TYR A 422 -87.69 59.74 -42.49
N LEU A 423 -87.84 60.88 -41.80
CA LEU A 423 -87.06 61.16 -40.59
C LEU A 423 -87.37 60.21 -39.41
N PRO A 424 -88.64 59.84 -39.13
CA PRO A 424 -88.95 58.86 -38.08
C PRO A 424 -88.30 57.50 -38.34
N ASP A 425 -88.40 57.02 -39.58
CA ASP A 425 -87.84 55.73 -39.99
C ASP A 425 -86.31 55.70 -39.82
N VAL A 426 -85.61 56.77 -40.22
CA VAL A 426 -84.16 56.93 -40.03
C VAL A 426 -83.79 56.88 -38.53
N ILE A 427 -84.56 57.56 -37.68
CA ILE A 427 -84.31 57.61 -36.23
C ILE A 427 -84.51 56.22 -35.62
N ASP A 428 -85.58 55.50 -36.00
CA ASP A 428 -85.86 54.16 -35.51
C ASP A 428 -84.76 53.18 -35.94
N HIS A 429 -84.32 53.26 -37.19
CA HIS A 429 -83.24 52.40 -37.72
C HIS A 429 -81.89 52.66 -37.05
N LEU A 430 -81.54 53.92 -36.80
CA LEU A 430 -80.34 54.28 -36.04
C LEU A 430 -80.42 53.84 -34.57
N ASN A 431 -81.58 53.94 -33.94
CA ASN A 431 -81.78 53.48 -32.55
C ASN A 431 -81.68 51.96 -32.43
N ASP A 432 -82.22 51.22 -33.40
CA ASP A 432 -82.11 49.77 -33.44
C ASP A 432 -80.66 49.31 -33.62
N GLU A 433 -79.87 50.00 -34.44
CA GLU A 433 -78.46 49.69 -34.62
C GLU A 433 -77.62 50.08 -33.39
N LEU A 434 -77.95 51.19 -32.73
CA LEU A 434 -77.32 51.59 -31.47
C LEU A 434 -77.60 50.58 -30.35
N LYS A 435 -78.79 49.98 -30.31
CA LYS A 435 -79.13 48.91 -29.37
C LYS A 435 -78.30 47.65 -29.63
N LYS A 436 -78.17 47.24 -30.90
CA LYS A 436 -77.37 46.07 -31.31
C LYS A 436 -75.87 46.23 -31.08
N LEU A 437 -75.36 47.45 -30.94
CA LEU A 437 -73.96 47.73 -30.60
C LEU A 437 -73.69 47.78 -29.09
N LYS A 438 -74.75 47.89 -28.26
CA LYS A 438 -74.65 47.92 -26.80
C LYS A 438 -74.72 46.53 -26.17
N ASP A 439 -75.48 45.63 -26.80
CA ASP A 439 -75.55 44.21 -26.48
C ASP A 439 -74.33 43.48 -27.04
#